data_AF-A0A8S3WR09-F1
#
_entry.id   AF-A0A8S3WR09-F1
#
_cell.length_a   1.000
_cell.length_b   1.000
_cell.length_c   1.000
_cell.angle_alpha   90.00
_cell.angle_beta   90.00
_cell.angle_gamma   90.00
#
_symmetry.space_group_name_H-M   'P 1'
#
loop_
_entity.id
_entity.type
_entity.pdbx_description
1 polymer ?
#
loop_
_entity_poly.entity_id
_entity_poly.type
_entity_poly.pdbx_seq_one_letter_code
_entity_poly.pdbx_strand_id
1 'polypeptide(L)' 'MDRSQPVYQWIPPQKPQALGLLKNKLDLSYKVSHNPYTQHRALRILQPGTELIGNYMWVVSTFLAEDEKTRPMTIF' A
#
# COMPACT_ATOMS: atom_id res chain seq x y z
N MET A 1 -17.05 -9.59 7.26
CA MET A 1 -15.63 -9.83 6.98
C MET A 1 -14.87 -8.65 7.58
N ASP A 2 -14.20 -8.87 8.70
CA ASP A 2 -13.44 -7.82 9.40
C ASP A 2 -12.27 -7.38 8.50
N ARG A 3 -12.42 -6.25 7.81
CA ARG A 3 -11.34 -5.68 6.99
C ARG A 3 -10.25 -5.26 7.97
N SER A 4 -9.12 -5.97 7.97
CA SER A 4 -7.92 -5.55 8.70
C SER A 4 -7.63 -4.08 8.42
N GLN A 5 -7.23 -3.33 9.45
CA GLN A 5 -7.04 -1.88 9.33
C GLN A 5 -6.05 -1.56 8.20
N PRO A 6 -6.36 -0.58 7.33
CA PRO A 6 -5.48 -0.23 6.22
C PRO A 6 -4.15 0.31 6.76
N VAL A 7 -3.05 -0.18 6.20
CA VAL A 7 -1.68 0.29 6.50
C VAL A 7 -1.15 1.28 5.46
N TYR A 8 -1.86 1.41 4.33
CA TYR A 8 -1.58 2.36 3.28
C TYR A 8 -2.87 2.69 2.53
N GLN A 9 -3.03 3.94 2.13
CA GLN A 9 -4.12 4.36 1.26
C GLN A 9 -3.66 5.46 0.31
N TRP A 10 -4.15 5.41 -0.93
CA TRP A 10 -3.95 6.47 -1.89
C TRP A 10 -5.21 6.66 -2.74
N ILE A 11 -5.69 7.90 -2.80
CA ILE A 11 -6.84 8.30 -3.62
C ILE A 11 -6.38 9.45 -4.52
N PRO A 12 -6.16 9.23 -5.82
CA PRO A 12 -5.80 10.30 -6.75
C PRO A 12 -6.85 11.43 -6.75
N PRO A 13 -6.45 12.72 -6.87
CA PRO A 13 -5.10 13.23 -7.08
C PRO A 13 -4.33 13.52 -5.77
N GLN A 14 -4.83 13.06 -4.62
CA GLN A 14 -4.25 13.37 -3.32
C GLN A 14 -2.90 12.67 -3.13
N LYS A 15 -2.11 13.12 -2.14
CA LYS A 15 -0.87 12.43 -1.77
C LYS A 15 -1.20 11.09 -1.10
N PRO A 16 -0.36 10.05 -1.29
CA PRO A 16 -0.53 8.80 -0.59
C PRO A 16 -0.30 8.98 0.92
N GLN A 17 -0.93 8.12 1.72
CA GLN A 17 -0.83 8.14 3.17
C GLN A 17 -0.42 6.76 3.70
N ALA A 18 0.56 6.76 4.61
CA ALA A 18 0.93 5.59 5.40
C ALA A 18 0.17 5.58 6.73
N LEU A 19 -0.30 4.40 7.13
CA LEU A 19 -1.13 4.17 8.31
C LEU A 19 -0.60 2.96 9.09
N GLY A 20 -1.04 2.80 10.34
CA GLY A 20 -0.74 1.63 11.16
C GLY A 20 0.74 1.24 11.16
N LEU A 21 1.01 -0.03 10.89
CA LEU A 21 2.35 -0.64 10.89
C LEU A 21 3.35 0.01 9.91
N LEU A 22 2.86 0.55 8.78
CA LEU A 22 3.70 1.16 7.74
C LEU A 22 3.90 2.67 7.95
N LYS A 23 3.30 3.26 8.98
CA LYS A 23 3.51 4.67 9.33
C LYS A 23 5.00 4.92 9.57
N ASN A 24 5.54 5.94 8.90
CA ASN A 24 6.96 6.32 8.92
C ASN A 24 7.95 5.28 8.35
N LYS A 25 7.47 4.20 7.71
CA LYS A 25 8.33 3.16 7.09
C LYS A 25 8.34 3.19 5.57
N LEU A 26 7.53 4.06 4.96
CA LEU A 26 7.38 4.19 3.51
C LEU A 26 7.96 5.50 2.99
N ASP A 27 8.57 5.44 1.81
CA ASP A 27 8.83 6.60 0.97
C ASP A 27 7.55 6.96 0.19
N LEU A 28 6.77 7.91 0.74
CA LEU A 28 5.53 8.39 0.12
C LEU A 28 5.78 9.25 -1.15
N SER A 29 7.04 9.62 -1.43
CA SER A 29 7.41 10.35 -2.64
C SER A 29 7.71 9.43 -3.82
N TYR A 30 7.86 8.12 -3.57
CA TYR A 30 8.16 7.13 -4.61
C TYR A 30 7.05 7.04 -5.66
N LYS A 31 7.45 7.07 -6.92
CA LYS A 31 6.57 6.95 -8.09
C LYS A 31 7.06 5.81 -8.98
N VAL A 32 6.20 4.84 -9.24
CA VAL A 32 6.52 3.70 -10.12
C VAL A 32 6.24 3.98 -11.60
N SER A 33 5.46 5.03 -11.90
CA SER A 33 5.11 5.41 -13.26
C SER A 33 4.93 6.92 -13.38
N HIS A 34 4.96 7.42 -14.62
CA HIS A 34 4.65 8.83 -14.94
C HIS A 34 3.14 9.10 -15.05
N ASN A 35 2.29 8.06 -15.03
CA ASN A 35 0.85 8.24 -15.16
C ASN A 35 0.26 8.71 -13.82
N PRO A 36 -0.43 9.87 -13.77
CA PRO A 36 -0.87 10.48 -12.53
C PRO A 36 -1.85 9.62 -11.71
N TYR A 37 -2.58 8.70 -12.35
CA TYR A 37 -3.57 7.82 -11.72
C TYR A 37 -2.98 6.48 -11.25
N THR A 38 -1.73 6.17 -11.61
CA THR A 38 -1.09 4.90 -11.22
C THR A 38 0.30 5.07 -10.61
N GLN A 39 0.80 6.30 -10.48
CA GLN A 39 2.15 6.60 -10.01
C GLN A 39 2.46 6.08 -8.60
N HIS A 40 1.49 6.06 -7.67
CA HIS A 40 1.69 5.59 -6.29
C HIS A 40 1.04 4.22 -6.03
N ARG A 41 0.93 3.35 -7.06
CA ARG A 41 0.37 1.98 -6.92
C ARG A 41 1.32 0.98 -6.27
N ALA A 42 2.59 1.35 -6.08
CA ALA A 42 3.62 0.50 -5.48
C ALA A 42 4.21 1.19 -4.26
N LEU A 43 4.57 0.38 -3.25
CA LEU A 43 5.11 0.86 -1.99
C LEU A 43 6.63 0.68 -2.00
N ARG A 44 7.35 1.73 -1.57
CA ARG A 44 8.77 1.64 -1.29
C ARG A 44 8.98 1.67 0.22
N ILE A 45 9.34 0.52 0.77
CA ILE A 45 9.68 0.36 2.18
C ILE A 45 11.13 0.82 2.38
N LEU A 46 11.34 1.74 3.32
CA LEU A 46 12.67 2.32 3.60
C LEU A 46 13.56 1.34 4.38
N GLN A 47 12.97 0.67 5.36
CA GLN A 47 13.66 -0.28 6.26
C GLN A 47 12.78 -1.51 6.41
N PRO A 48 13.02 -2.59 5.65
CA PRO A 48 12.32 -3.85 5.86
C PRO A 48 12.78 -4.47 7.18
N GLY A 49 11.83 -4.72 8.08
CA GLY A 49 12.06 -5.38 9.36
C GLY A 49 11.09 -6.55 9.54
N THR A 50 11.43 -7.52 10.39
CA THR A 50 10.63 -8.75 10.59
C THR A 50 9.24 -8.47 11.14
N GLU A 51 9.03 -7.31 11.78
CA GLU A 51 7.70 -6.84 12.18
C GLU A 51 6.76 -6.56 11.01
N LEU A 52 7.28 -6.47 9.78
CA LEU A 52 6.49 -6.33 8.55
C LEU A 52 6.06 -7.67 7.95
N ILE A 53 6.45 -8.81 8.53
CA ILE A 53 6.02 -10.12 8.06
C ILE A 53 4.51 -10.28 8.23
N GLY A 54 3.84 -10.81 7.21
CA GLY A 54 2.40 -11.06 7.26
C GLY A 54 1.76 -11.17 5.88
N ASN A 55 0.45 -11.36 5.87
CA ASN A 55 -0.33 -11.36 4.64
C ASN A 55 -0.81 -9.93 4.34
N TYR A 56 -0.39 -9.41 3.19
CA TYR A 56 -0.82 -8.10 2.72
C TYR A 56 -1.85 -8.28 1.62
N MET A 57 -2.96 -7.58 1.79
CA MET A 57 -4.01 -7.48 0.79
C MET A 57 -3.96 -6.08 0.17
N TRP A 58 -3.90 -6.02 -1.15
CA TRP A 58 -4.09 -4.79 -1.90
C TRP A 58 -5.50 -4.79 -2.47
N VAL A 59 -6.22 -3.71 -2.22
CA VAL A 59 -7.57 -3.49 -2.74
C VAL A 59 -7.52 -2.28 -3.66
N VAL A 60 -8.04 -2.43 -4.87
CA VAL A 60 -8.18 -1.36 -5.85
C VAL A 60 -9.67 -1.18 -6.12
N SER A 61 -10.22 -0.07 -5.65
CA SER A 61 -11.65 0.23 -5.78
C SER A 61 -11.88 1.40 -6.74
N THR A 62 -12.88 1.27 -7.59
CA THR A 62 -13.44 2.31 -8.45
C THR A 62 -14.93 2.47 -8.14
N PHE A 63 -15.62 3.41 -8.78
CA PHE A 63 -17.08 3.55 -8.64
C PHE A 63 -17.87 2.33 -9.16
N LEU A 64 -17.27 1.53 -10.05
CA LEU A 64 -17.97 0.43 -10.73
C LEU A 64 -17.57 -0.96 -10.20
N ALA A 65 -16.34 -1.10 -9.73
CA ALA A 65 -15.78 -2.40 -9.34
C ALA A 65 -14.67 -2.24 -8.30
N GLU A 66 -14.46 -3.32 -7.56
CA GLU A 66 -13.37 -3.53 -6.61
C GLU A 66 -12.64 -4.81 -6.99
N ASP A 67 -11.31 -4.76 -7.00
CA ASP A 67 -10.46 -5.93 -7.17
C ASP A 67 -9.50 -6.03 -5.99
N GLU A 68 -9.22 -7.25 -5.52
CA GLU A 68 -8.37 -7.48 -4.38
C GLU A 68 -7.39 -8.63 -4.61
N LYS A 69 -6.20 -8.50 -4.02
CA LYS A 69 -5.18 -9.55 -4.10
C LYS A 69 -4.41 -9.63 -2.79
N THR A 70 -4.25 -10.85 -2.29
CA THR A 70 -3.47 -11.14 -1.09
C THR A 70 -2.16 -11.84 -1.43
N ARG A 71 -1.06 -11.40 -0.84
CA ARG A 71 0.25 -12.09 -0.89
C ARG A 71 0.92 -12.09 0.49
N PRO A 72 1.65 -13.16 0.84
CA PRO A 72 2.53 -13.15 2.00
C PRO A 72 3.77 -12.29 1.74
N MET A 73 4.22 -11.56 2.77
CA MET A 73 5.53 -10.92 2.85
C MET A 73 6.37 -11.66 3.87
N THR A 74 7.56 -12.10 3.45
CA THR A 74 8.53 -12.80 4.31
C THR A 74 9.86 -12.05 4.29
N ILE A 75 10.47 -11.87 5.46
CA ILE A 75 11.73 -11.17 5.67
C ILE A 75 12.61 -12.09 6.52
N PHE A 76 13.89 -12.25 6.15
CA PHE A 76 14.86 -13.13 6.79
C PHE A 76 16.09 -12.33 7.23
#